data_AF-A0A1Q4EYB1-F1
#
_entry.id   AF-A0A1Q4EYB1-F1
#
_cell.length_a   1.000
_cell.length_b   1.000
_cell.length_c   1.000
_cell.angle_alpha   90.00
_cell.angle_beta   90.00
_cell.angle_gamma   90.00
#
_symmetry.space_group_name_H-M   'P 1'
#
loop_
_entity.id
_entity.type
_entity.pdbx_description
1 polymer ?
#
loop_
_entity_poly.entity_id
_entity_poly.type
_entity_poly.pdbx_seq_one_letter_code
_entity_poly.pdbx_strand_id
1 'polypeptide(L)'
;MINRIMYFGYYILKTPRKQFFKYFNFVKKEKHISSFALYKDIVYSSFKYNISIIDYFKLRFINKTHREREEYVGVGFMYEYQLKMNPKDRRELLENKIKFLGHFRELAGREWATFEMLQQDSALLQRFLEDEKGKVVVKYSRGQCGQQVRVVETGNITGRDLLDLMRQNKFDLIETFVVQHDDLMRIAPRGLNTIRVVTQFISDTDIQIVGVGLRLSIYDSVDNMGAGNIVLPLDLQSGITTDSASYADITKQDIKTHPLTGLDLVGFRVPHWEACKNLAIEAARLTPENKSVGWDIAVTNAGPVLIEGNHDWGHESLQVPMRKGIKRKLLQFVI
;
A
#
# COMPACT_ATOMS: atom_id res chain seq x y z
N MET A 1 -27.27 13.25 5.22
CA MET A 1 -28.03 12.01 4.90
C MET A 1 -27.98 11.67 3.41
N ILE A 2 -28.10 12.65 2.50
CA ILE A 2 -28.02 12.49 1.03
C ILE A 2 -26.74 11.77 0.56
N ASN A 3 -25.57 12.12 1.11
CA ASN A 3 -24.30 11.47 0.74
C ASN A 3 -24.26 9.97 1.04
N ARG A 4 -24.97 9.49 2.08
CA ARG A 4 -24.94 8.08 2.49
C ARG A 4 -25.73 7.19 1.55
N ILE A 5 -26.83 7.68 0.99
CA ILE A 5 -27.59 6.96 -0.04
C ILE A 5 -26.74 6.84 -1.31
N MET A 6 -26.10 7.94 -1.74
CA MET A 6 -25.21 7.91 -2.91
C MET A 6 -24.02 6.98 -2.71
N TYR A 7 -23.36 7.03 -1.55
CA TYR A 7 -22.27 6.11 -1.22
C TYR A 7 -22.73 4.67 -1.19
N PHE A 8 -23.90 4.38 -0.61
CA PHE A 8 -24.43 3.03 -0.60
C PHE A 8 -24.73 2.51 -2.01
N GLY A 9 -25.33 3.33 -2.88
CA GLY A 9 -25.52 3.00 -4.29
C GLY A 9 -24.18 2.72 -4.99
N TYR A 10 -23.18 3.56 -4.77
CA TYR A 10 -21.81 3.34 -5.25
C TYR A 10 -21.21 2.03 -4.73
N TYR A 11 -21.40 1.70 -3.44
CA TYR A 11 -20.91 0.45 -2.86
C TYR A 11 -21.56 -0.77 -3.52
N ILE A 12 -22.85 -0.75 -3.79
CA ILE A 12 -23.53 -1.84 -4.52
C ILE A 12 -22.90 -2.01 -5.91
N LEU A 13 -22.71 -0.91 -6.64
CA LEU A 13 -22.18 -0.94 -8.00
C LEU A 13 -20.72 -1.40 -8.07
N LYS A 14 -19.89 -1.01 -7.10
CA LYS A 14 -18.44 -1.31 -7.09
C LYS A 14 -18.06 -2.58 -6.34
N THR A 15 -18.97 -3.17 -5.58
CA THR A 15 -18.69 -4.41 -4.84
C THR A 15 -18.46 -5.58 -5.81
N PRO A 16 -17.29 -6.25 -5.78
CA PRO A 16 -17.05 -7.40 -6.63
C PRO A 16 -17.93 -8.59 -6.18
N ARG A 17 -18.90 -8.99 -7.01
CA ARG A 17 -19.91 -10.02 -6.64
C ARG A 17 -19.29 -11.33 -6.16
N LYS A 18 -18.26 -11.82 -6.86
CA LYS A 18 -17.56 -13.07 -6.48
C LYS A 18 -16.95 -12.97 -5.07
N GLN A 19 -16.28 -11.86 -4.77
CA GLN A 19 -15.67 -11.62 -3.46
C GLN A 19 -16.73 -11.47 -2.38
N PHE A 20 -17.81 -10.72 -2.66
CA PHE A 20 -18.93 -10.56 -1.74
C PHE A 20 -19.54 -11.91 -1.34
N PHE A 21 -19.93 -12.75 -2.29
CA PHE A 21 -20.56 -14.03 -1.97
C PHE A 21 -19.59 -14.99 -1.27
N LYS A 22 -18.30 -14.96 -1.62
CA LYS A 22 -17.26 -15.70 -0.89
C LYS A 22 -17.26 -15.32 0.59
N TYR A 23 -17.17 -14.02 0.89
CA TYR A 23 -17.10 -13.52 2.27
C TYR A 23 -18.41 -13.70 3.03
N PHE A 24 -19.53 -13.45 2.35
CA PHE A 24 -20.87 -13.61 2.91
C PHE A 24 -21.11 -15.06 3.35
N ASN A 25 -20.84 -16.03 2.48
CA ASN A 25 -21.03 -17.45 2.78
C ASN A 25 -20.08 -17.92 3.88
N PHE A 26 -18.84 -17.44 3.87
CA PHE A 26 -17.86 -17.73 4.92
C PHE A 26 -18.36 -17.25 6.29
N VAL A 27 -18.72 -15.96 6.43
CA VAL A 27 -19.21 -15.40 7.69
C VAL A 27 -20.52 -16.04 8.13
N LYS A 28 -21.44 -16.28 7.20
CA LYS A 28 -22.71 -16.97 7.49
C LYS A 28 -22.45 -18.33 8.14
N LYS A 29 -21.53 -19.12 7.58
CA LYS A 29 -21.15 -20.44 8.10
C LYS A 29 -20.44 -20.33 9.44
N GLU A 30 -19.45 -19.42 9.56
CA GLU A 30 -18.65 -19.25 10.78
C GLU A 30 -19.48 -18.75 11.97
N LYS A 31 -20.45 -17.87 11.75
CA LYS A 31 -21.25 -17.23 12.80
C LYS A 31 -22.62 -17.86 13.01
N HIS A 32 -22.96 -18.90 12.25
CA HIS A 32 -24.28 -19.56 12.30
C HIS A 32 -25.46 -18.56 12.22
N ILE A 33 -25.32 -17.50 11.41
CA ILE A 33 -26.32 -16.43 11.26
C ILE A 33 -27.20 -16.65 10.02
N SER A 34 -28.45 -16.19 10.05
CA SER A 34 -29.32 -16.22 8.87
C SER A 34 -28.86 -15.21 7.81
N SER A 35 -29.14 -15.51 6.53
CA SER A 35 -28.82 -14.58 5.43
C SER A 35 -29.49 -13.22 5.65
N PHE A 36 -30.75 -13.20 6.09
CA PHE A 36 -31.51 -11.99 6.34
C PHE A 36 -30.87 -11.11 7.42
N ALA A 37 -30.48 -11.71 8.54
CA ALA A 37 -29.84 -10.96 9.63
C ALA A 37 -28.47 -10.38 9.20
N LEU A 38 -27.68 -11.15 8.44
CA LEU A 38 -26.40 -10.67 7.92
C LEU A 38 -26.56 -9.52 6.91
N TYR A 39 -27.50 -9.62 5.96
CA TYR A 39 -27.81 -8.52 5.04
C TYR A 39 -28.25 -7.27 5.79
N LYS A 40 -29.16 -7.41 6.76
CA LYS A 40 -29.63 -6.30 7.59
C LYS A 40 -28.47 -5.61 8.31
N ASP A 41 -27.56 -6.36 8.90
CA ASP A 41 -26.41 -5.78 9.63
C ASP A 41 -25.38 -5.11 8.68
N ILE A 42 -25.15 -5.68 7.49
CA ILE A 42 -24.30 -5.07 6.45
C ILE A 42 -24.87 -3.72 6.01
N VAL A 43 -26.17 -3.68 5.68
CA VAL A 43 -26.84 -2.45 5.24
C VAL A 43 -26.82 -1.42 6.36
N TYR A 44 -27.25 -1.80 7.56
CA TYR A 44 -27.21 -0.92 8.74
C TYR A 44 -25.82 -0.35 8.97
N SER A 45 -24.79 -1.20 8.94
CA SER A 45 -23.40 -0.78 9.18
C SER A 45 -22.89 0.17 8.09
N SER A 46 -23.23 -0.07 6.83
CA SER A 46 -22.84 0.80 5.72
C SER A 46 -23.38 2.22 5.92
N PHE A 47 -24.66 2.35 6.29
CA PHE A 47 -25.30 3.64 6.55
C PHE A 47 -24.77 4.30 7.84
N LYS A 48 -24.74 3.56 8.95
CA LYS A 48 -24.36 4.10 10.28
C LYS A 48 -22.88 4.48 10.35
N TYR A 49 -21.98 3.67 9.80
CA TYR A 49 -20.53 3.81 10.01
C TYR A 49 -19.76 4.37 8.81
N ASN A 50 -20.41 4.63 7.66
CA ASN A 50 -19.75 5.10 6.42
C ASN A 50 -18.75 4.11 5.82
N ILE A 51 -19.07 2.82 5.89
CA ILE A 51 -18.20 1.76 5.40
C ILE A 51 -18.79 1.12 4.15
N SER A 52 -17.95 0.58 3.28
CA SER A 52 -18.42 -0.21 2.15
C SER A 52 -18.93 -1.58 2.60
N ILE A 53 -19.63 -2.29 1.70
CA ILE A 53 -20.07 -3.67 1.93
C ILE A 53 -18.87 -4.59 2.19
N ILE A 54 -17.76 -4.39 1.49
CA ILE A 54 -16.54 -5.20 1.67
C ILE A 54 -15.82 -4.85 2.98
N ASP A 55 -15.83 -3.58 3.40
CA ASP A 55 -15.26 -3.16 4.68
C ASP A 55 -15.91 -3.89 5.87
N TYR A 56 -17.23 -4.13 5.82
CA TYR A 56 -17.94 -4.87 6.86
C TYR A 56 -17.26 -6.22 7.15
N PHE A 57 -16.87 -6.92 6.09
CA PHE A 57 -16.16 -8.19 6.16
C PHE A 57 -14.71 -7.99 6.58
N LYS A 58 -13.95 -7.13 5.89
CA LYS A 58 -12.52 -6.90 6.13
C LYS A 58 -12.24 -6.47 7.57
N LEU A 59 -13.07 -5.58 8.11
CA LEU A 59 -12.94 -5.05 9.47
C LEU A 59 -13.62 -5.94 10.53
N ARG A 60 -14.17 -7.09 10.12
CA ARG A 60 -14.83 -8.07 11.01
C ARG A 60 -15.93 -7.45 11.88
N PHE A 61 -16.79 -6.62 11.29
CA PHE A 61 -17.82 -5.89 12.04
C PHE A 61 -18.81 -6.82 12.74
N ILE A 62 -19.07 -8.00 12.17
CA ILE A 62 -19.91 -9.03 12.80
C ILE A 62 -19.42 -9.45 14.20
N ASN A 63 -18.12 -9.30 14.49
CA ASN A 63 -17.52 -9.65 15.78
C ASN A 63 -17.41 -8.46 16.74
N LYS A 64 -17.97 -7.30 16.38
CA LYS A 64 -17.78 -6.04 17.11
C LYS A 64 -19.08 -5.48 17.63
N THR A 65 -19.03 -4.95 18.84
CA THR A 65 -20.08 -4.12 19.44
C THR A 65 -20.24 -2.80 18.68
N HIS A 66 -21.36 -2.12 18.89
CA HIS A 66 -21.56 -0.79 18.30
C HIS A 66 -20.45 0.20 18.68
N ARG A 67 -19.99 0.19 19.93
CA ARG A 67 -18.93 1.08 20.43
C ARG A 67 -17.60 0.84 19.71
N GLU A 68 -17.24 -0.43 19.50
CA GLU A 68 -16.02 -0.76 18.75
C GLU A 68 -16.14 -0.35 17.28
N ARG A 69 -17.28 -0.62 16.63
CA ARG A 69 -17.51 -0.23 15.23
C ARG A 69 -17.38 1.28 15.00
N GLU A 70 -17.72 2.10 15.99
CA GLU A 70 -17.58 3.56 15.92
C GLU A 70 -16.12 4.03 15.86
N GLU A 71 -15.16 3.20 16.26
CA GLU A 71 -13.74 3.55 16.23
C GLU A 71 -13.12 3.35 14.84
N TYR A 72 -13.79 2.62 13.94
CA TYR A 72 -13.27 2.28 12.63
C TYR A 72 -13.67 3.28 11.55
N VAL A 73 -12.80 3.42 10.55
CA VAL A 73 -13.09 4.12 9.30
C VAL A 73 -13.24 3.12 8.16
N GLY A 74 -14.08 3.46 7.18
CA GLY A 74 -14.19 2.71 5.93
C GLY A 74 -14.08 3.63 4.73
N VAL A 75 -14.33 3.08 3.54
CA VAL A 75 -14.12 3.77 2.26
C VAL A 75 -14.82 5.13 2.18
N GLY A 76 -16.05 5.27 2.69
CA GLY A 76 -16.78 6.54 2.64
C GLY A 76 -16.14 7.62 3.49
N PHE A 77 -15.76 7.29 4.73
CA PHE A 77 -15.08 8.23 5.62
C PHE A 77 -13.73 8.64 5.03
N MET A 78 -12.97 7.65 4.54
CA MET A 78 -11.65 7.90 3.97
C MET A 78 -11.71 8.78 2.72
N TYR A 79 -12.71 8.57 1.87
CA TYR A 79 -12.91 9.42 0.70
C TYR A 79 -13.11 10.89 1.09
N GLU A 80 -14.01 11.16 2.04
CA GLU A 80 -14.25 12.53 2.55
C GLU A 80 -12.98 13.11 3.19
N TYR A 81 -12.31 12.32 4.03
CA TYR A 81 -11.08 12.72 4.72
C TYR A 81 -9.95 13.06 3.73
N GLN A 82 -9.68 12.19 2.77
CA GLN A 82 -8.60 12.35 1.80
C GLN A 82 -8.90 13.45 0.78
N LEU A 83 -10.16 13.76 0.50
CA LEU A 83 -10.50 14.96 -0.28
C LEU A 83 -10.11 16.24 0.44
N LYS A 84 -10.30 16.30 1.77
CA LYS A 84 -9.87 17.45 2.58
C LYS A 84 -8.36 17.51 2.71
N MET A 85 -7.72 16.37 3.01
CA MET A 85 -6.28 16.32 3.24
C MET A 85 -5.46 16.46 1.96
N ASN A 86 -5.95 15.91 0.85
CA ASN A 86 -5.25 15.87 -0.43
C ASN A 86 -6.21 16.32 -1.53
N PRO A 87 -6.37 17.62 -1.78
CA PRO A 87 -7.24 18.14 -2.83
C PRO A 87 -6.91 17.54 -4.20
N LYS A 88 -7.91 17.31 -5.05
CA LYS A 88 -7.73 16.55 -6.31
C LYS A 88 -6.74 17.20 -7.28
N ASP A 89 -6.76 18.52 -7.36
CA ASP A 89 -5.85 19.35 -8.17
C ASP A 89 -4.40 19.31 -7.67
N ARG A 90 -4.14 18.76 -6.49
CA ARG A 90 -2.82 18.68 -5.86
C ARG A 90 -2.22 17.27 -5.81
N ARG A 91 -2.83 16.28 -6.48
CA ARG A 91 -2.39 14.86 -6.41
C ARG A 91 -1.45 14.45 -7.53
N GLU A 92 -1.33 15.26 -8.57
CA GLU A 92 -0.61 14.91 -9.80
C GLU A 92 0.85 14.49 -9.54
N LEU A 93 1.52 15.08 -8.55
CA LEU A 93 2.87 14.68 -8.16
C LEU A 93 2.94 13.24 -7.61
N LEU A 94 1.91 12.81 -6.88
CA LEU A 94 1.83 11.46 -6.30
C LEU A 94 1.24 10.44 -7.28
N GLU A 95 0.42 10.87 -8.24
CA GLU A 95 -0.21 9.99 -9.24
C GLU A 95 0.70 9.68 -10.45
N ASN A 96 1.70 10.52 -10.71
CA ASN A 96 2.62 10.37 -11.83
C ASN A 96 4.03 10.02 -11.33
N LYS A 97 4.47 8.78 -11.59
CA LYS A 97 5.76 8.27 -11.11
C LYS A 97 6.97 9.03 -11.67
N ILE A 98 6.89 9.55 -12.89
CA ILE A 98 8.00 10.35 -13.47
C ILE A 98 8.16 11.66 -12.69
N LYS A 99 7.04 12.36 -12.41
CA LYS A 99 7.06 13.57 -11.58
C LYS A 99 7.52 13.27 -10.16
N PHE A 100 7.01 12.18 -9.58
CA PHE A 100 7.39 11.70 -8.26
C PHE A 100 8.92 11.50 -8.17
N LEU A 101 9.50 10.71 -9.08
CA LEU A 101 10.93 10.40 -9.07
C LEU A 101 11.81 11.62 -9.36
N GLY A 102 11.33 12.56 -10.18
CA GLY A 102 12.00 13.84 -10.40
C GLY A 102 12.03 14.70 -9.14
N HIS A 103 10.89 14.81 -8.44
CA HIS A 103 10.75 15.62 -7.23
C HIS A 103 11.47 15.01 -6.02
N PHE A 104 11.39 13.69 -5.87
CA PHE A 104 11.96 12.94 -4.76
C PHE A 104 13.28 12.23 -5.14
N ARG A 105 14.03 12.77 -6.10
CA ARG A 105 15.23 12.13 -6.67
C ARG A 105 16.22 11.66 -5.58
N GLU A 106 16.51 12.52 -4.61
CA GLU A 106 17.44 12.22 -3.51
C GLU A 106 16.89 11.17 -2.52
N LEU A 107 15.57 11.01 -2.44
CA LEU A 107 14.90 10.06 -1.52
C LEU A 107 14.58 8.72 -2.20
N ALA A 108 14.44 8.71 -3.52
CA ALA A 108 14.06 7.53 -4.29
C ALA A 108 15.18 6.47 -4.34
N GLY A 109 16.45 6.90 -4.20
CA GLY A 109 17.62 6.02 -4.06
C GLY A 109 17.85 5.08 -5.24
N ARG A 110 17.35 5.42 -6.43
CA ARG A 110 17.45 4.59 -7.64
C ARG A 110 17.47 5.45 -8.90
N GLU A 111 18.29 5.05 -9.88
CA GLU A 111 18.30 5.68 -11.21
C GLU A 111 17.04 5.29 -11.98
N TRP A 112 16.52 6.23 -12.77
CA TRP A 112 15.30 6.07 -13.56
C TRP A 112 15.42 6.88 -14.85
N ALA A 113 14.67 6.49 -15.88
CA ALA A 113 14.59 7.23 -17.14
C ALA A 113 13.23 7.03 -17.81
N THR A 114 12.82 7.98 -18.64
CA THR A 114 11.67 7.78 -19.53
C THR A 114 12.08 7.04 -20.79
N PHE A 115 11.11 6.43 -21.48
CA PHE A 115 11.37 5.81 -22.78
C PHE A 115 12.04 6.78 -23.76
N GLU A 116 11.59 8.04 -23.82
CA GLU A 116 12.14 9.07 -24.70
C GLU A 116 13.59 9.42 -24.35
N MET A 117 13.93 9.47 -23.06
CA MET A 117 15.32 9.70 -22.63
C MET A 117 16.25 8.60 -23.14
N LEU A 118 15.84 7.33 -23.02
CA LEU A 118 16.64 6.20 -23.50
C LEU A 118 16.83 6.20 -25.02
N GLN A 119 15.85 6.71 -25.79
CA GLN A 119 15.97 6.83 -27.24
C GLN A 119 16.99 7.90 -27.67
N GLN A 120 17.23 8.90 -26.83
CA GLN A 120 18.10 10.04 -27.13
C GLN A 120 19.51 9.87 -26.56
N ASP A 121 19.67 9.07 -25.50
CA ASP A 121 20.93 8.87 -24.80
C ASP A 121 21.31 7.38 -24.75
N SER A 122 22.18 6.97 -25.68
CA SER A 122 22.68 5.59 -25.75
C SER A 122 23.58 5.22 -24.57
N ALA A 123 24.25 6.20 -23.94
CA ALA A 123 25.09 5.94 -22.77
C ALA A 123 24.22 5.67 -21.53
N LEU A 124 23.13 6.41 -21.35
CA LEU A 124 22.13 6.14 -20.32
C LEU A 124 21.51 4.75 -20.49
N LEU A 125 21.13 4.38 -21.73
CA LEU A 125 20.62 3.05 -22.03
C LEU A 125 21.64 1.96 -21.66
N GLN A 126 22.91 2.17 -21.98
CA GLN A 126 23.97 1.22 -21.65
C GLN A 126 24.15 1.07 -20.13
N ARG A 127 24.08 2.16 -19.35
CA ARG A 127 24.14 2.08 -17.88
C ARG A 127 23.05 1.21 -17.28
N PHE A 128 21.81 1.26 -17.80
CA PHE A 128 20.74 0.38 -17.34
C PHE A 128 20.99 -1.09 -17.68
N LEU A 129 21.59 -1.38 -18.84
CA LEU A 129 21.93 -2.75 -19.22
C LEU A 129 23.07 -3.33 -18.38
N GLU A 130 24.03 -2.49 -18.02
CA GLU A 130 25.25 -2.83 -17.27
C GLU A 130 25.08 -2.70 -15.75
N ASP A 131 23.90 -2.36 -15.23
CA ASP A 131 23.67 -2.30 -13.78
C ASP A 131 24.06 -3.63 -13.13
N GLU A 132 24.85 -3.54 -12.07
CA GLU A 132 25.44 -4.68 -11.34
C GLU A 132 24.42 -5.73 -10.89
N LYS A 133 23.15 -5.35 -10.73
CA LYS A 133 22.06 -6.23 -10.28
C LYS A 133 21.57 -7.14 -11.41
N GLY A 134 21.98 -6.87 -12.65
CA GLY A 134 21.62 -7.63 -13.85
C GLY A 134 20.14 -7.55 -14.20
N LYS A 135 19.41 -6.59 -13.62
CA LYS A 135 17.96 -6.46 -13.72
C LYS A 135 17.53 -5.00 -13.72
N VAL A 136 16.47 -4.73 -14.47
CA VAL A 136 15.78 -3.45 -14.48
C VAL A 136 14.27 -3.66 -14.35
N VAL A 137 13.58 -2.60 -13.95
CA VAL A 137 12.12 -2.59 -13.82
C VAL A 137 11.55 -1.65 -14.85
N VAL A 138 10.72 -2.15 -15.77
CA VAL A 138 9.96 -1.32 -16.72
C VAL A 138 8.49 -1.27 -16.32
N LYS A 139 7.88 -0.10 -16.40
CA LYS A 139 6.50 0.11 -15.97
C LYS A 139 5.84 1.32 -16.62
N TYR A 140 4.54 1.45 -16.38
CA TYR A 140 3.79 2.66 -16.72
C TYR A 140 3.94 3.72 -15.62
N SER A 141 4.06 4.98 -16.01
CA SER A 141 4.22 6.14 -15.11
C SER A 141 2.94 6.47 -14.35
N ARG A 142 1.77 6.19 -14.97
CA ARG A 142 0.45 6.37 -14.38
C ARG A 142 -0.22 5.02 -14.18
N GLY A 143 -0.77 4.82 -12.99
CA GLY A 143 -1.53 3.62 -12.61
C GLY A 143 -1.22 3.18 -11.19
N GLN A 144 -2.25 2.62 -10.54
CA GLN A 144 -2.18 2.08 -9.18
C GLN A 144 -2.16 0.55 -9.21
N CYS A 145 -1.63 -0.08 -8.14
CA CYS A 145 -1.75 -1.52 -7.86
C CYS A 145 -0.98 -2.50 -8.76
N GLY A 146 0.25 -2.20 -9.17
CA GLY A 146 1.25 -3.22 -9.57
C GLY A 146 0.97 -4.08 -10.83
N GLN A 147 -0.18 -3.95 -11.50
CA GLN A 147 -0.53 -4.71 -12.71
C GLN A 147 0.22 -4.27 -13.99
N GLN A 148 1.31 -3.53 -13.81
CA GLN A 148 1.88 -2.64 -14.80
C GLN A 148 3.42 -2.58 -14.69
N VAL A 149 4.01 -3.55 -13.98
CA VAL A 149 5.44 -3.61 -13.67
C VAL A 149 6.00 -4.91 -14.21
N ARG A 150 7.13 -4.84 -14.90
CA ARG A 150 7.86 -6.01 -15.40
C ARG A 150 9.32 -5.90 -15.02
N VAL A 151 9.85 -6.96 -14.41
CA VAL A 151 11.29 -7.12 -14.18
C VAL A 151 11.89 -7.73 -15.44
N VAL A 152 12.99 -7.16 -15.91
CA VAL A 152 13.71 -7.59 -17.11
C VAL A 152 15.15 -7.88 -16.72
N GLU A 153 15.59 -9.11 -16.99
CA GLU A 153 17.00 -9.51 -16.86
C GLU A 153 17.80 -8.85 -18.00
N THR A 154 18.88 -8.16 -17.69
CA THR A 154 19.64 -7.38 -18.68
C THR A 154 20.76 -8.17 -19.35
N GLY A 155 21.27 -9.23 -18.70
CA GLY A 155 22.45 -9.97 -19.17
C GLY A 155 22.31 -10.67 -20.53
N ASN A 156 21.09 -10.84 -21.06
CA ASN A 156 20.82 -11.54 -22.32
C ASN A 156 20.05 -10.69 -23.34
N ILE A 157 19.99 -9.36 -23.17
CA ILE A 157 19.27 -8.47 -24.08
C ILE A 157 20.15 -7.31 -24.54
N THR A 158 19.91 -6.85 -25.78
CA THR A 158 20.52 -5.62 -26.28
C THR A 158 19.67 -4.40 -25.91
N GLY A 159 20.24 -3.20 -26.04
CA GLY A 159 19.48 -1.96 -25.89
C GLY A 159 18.31 -1.85 -26.87
N ARG A 160 18.44 -2.42 -28.08
CA ARG A 160 17.34 -2.49 -29.05
C ARG A 160 16.21 -3.37 -28.53
N ASP A 161 16.53 -4.55 -28.00
CA ASP A 161 15.53 -5.47 -27.44
C ASP A 161 14.77 -4.83 -26.27
N LEU A 162 15.47 -4.09 -25.40
CA LEU A 162 14.85 -3.36 -24.29
C LEU A 162 13.90 -2.26 -24.79
N LEU A 163 14.33 -1.44 -25.75
CA LEU A 163 13.50 -0.39 -26.33
C LEU A 163 12.29 -0.96 -27.08
N ASP A 164 12.46 -2.06 -27.82
CA ASP A 164 11.38 -2.72 -28.54
C ASP A 164 10.36 -3.33 -27.56
N LEU A 165 10.83 -3.94 -26.47
CA LEU A 165 9.97 -4.43 -25.38
C LEU A 165 9.16 -3.30 -24.75
N MET A 166 9.80 -2.17 -24.42
CA MET A 166 9.11 -1.01 -23.87
C MET A 166 8.07 -0.45 -24.84
N ARG A 167 8.41 -0.32 -26.13
CA ARG A 167 7.51 0.19 -27.18
C ARG A 167 6.28 -0.71 -27.37
N GLN A 168 6.48 -2.02 -27.51
CA GLN A 168 5.40 -2.98 -27.75
C GLN A 168 4.41 -3.04 -26.58
N ASN A 169 4.93 -2.95 -25.36
CA ASN A 169 4.12 -2.99 -24.14
C ASN A 169 3.69 -1.58 -23.66
N LYS A 170 4.12 -0.52 -24.34
CA LYS A 170 3.85 0.88 -24.01
C LYS A 170 4.34 1.29 -22.61
N PHE A 171 5.43 0.70 -22.14
CA PHE A 171 6.11 1.15 -20.93
C PHE A 171 6.82 2.48 -21.21
N ASP A 172 6.61 3.47 -20.36
CA ASP A 172 7.15 4.83 -20.49
C ASP A 172 8.21 5.15 -19.42
N LEU A 173 8.46 4.23 -18.48
CA LEU A 173 9.38 4.40 -17.37
C LEU A 173 10.23 3.14 -17.16
N ILE A 174 11.54 3.35 -16.97
CA ILE A 174 12.49 2.35 -16.47
C ILE A 174 13.07 2.81 -15.14
N GLU A 175 13.34 1.87 -14.24
CA GLU A 175 14.05 2.08 -12.97
C GLU A 175 15.09 0.98 -12.77
N THR A 176 16.19 1.32 -12.10
CA THR A 176 17.14 0.32 -11.59
C THR A 176 16.44 -0.58 -10.57
N PHE A 177 16.78 -1.87 -10.57
CA PHE A 177 16.16 -2.83 -9.68
C PHE A 177 16.54 -2.54 -8.21
N VAL A 178 15.57 -2.54 -7.30
CA VAL A 178 15.83 -2.33 -5.87
C VAL A 178 15.97 -3.69 -5.19
N VAL A 179 17.14 -3.93 -4.60
CA VAL A 179 17.38 -5.11 -3.77
C VAL A 179 17.11 -4.74 -2.32
N GLN A 180 16.13 -5.40 -1.70
CA GLN A 180 15.82 -5.20 -0.30
C GLN A 180 16.92 -5.76 0.61
N HIS A 181 16.94 -5.29 1.84
CA HIS A 181 17.90 -5.65 2.88
C HIS A 181 17.92 -7.17 3.12
N ASP A 182 19.08 -7.72 3.49
CA ASP A 182 19.30 -9.16 3.63
C ASP A 182 18.32 -9.83 4.60
N ASP A 183 18.02 -9.18 5.74
CA ASP A 183 16.99 -9.64 6.68
C ASP A 183 15.58 -9.75 6.06
N LEU A 184 15.20 -8.82 5.17
CA LEU A 184 13.93 -8.90 4.46
C LEU A 184 13.98 -9.96 3.35
N MET A 185 15.12 -10.12 2.68
CA MET A 185 15.33 -11.22 1.73
C MET A 185 15.18 -12.58 2.41
N ARG A 186 15.71 -12.73 3.63
CA ARG A 186 15.60 -13.96 4.41
C ARG A 186 14.16 -14.29 4.78
N ILE A 187 13.37 -13.28 5.19
CA ILE A 187 11.97 -13.51 5.61
C ILE A 187 11.02 -13.71 4.42
N ALA A 188 11.10 -12.87 3.39
CA ALA A 188 10.18 -12.83 2.26
C ALA A 188 10.93 -12.53 0.93
N PRO A 189 11.57 -13.53 0.30
CA PRO A 189 12.49 -13.33 -0.82
C PRO A 189 11.84 -13.05 -2.19
N ARG A 190 10.51 -13.13 -2.31
CA ARG A 190 9.83 -13.23 -3.61
C ARG A 190 9.55 -11.89 -4.29
N GLY A 191 9.43 -10.82 -3.52
CA GLY A 191 9.15 -9.48 -4.03
C GLY A 191 9.89 -8.42 -3.24
N LEU A 192 9.78 -7.19 -3.72
CA LEU A 192 10.23 -6.01 -3.00
C LEU A 192 9.21 -5.70 -1.92
N ASN A 193 9.54 -6.01 -0.67
CA ASN A 193 8.67 -5.74 0.46
C ASN A 193 8.86 -4.31 0.95
N THR A 194 7.79 -3.73 1.49
CA THR A 194 7.79 -2.32 1.87
C THR A 194 7.11 -2.09 3.20
N ILE A 195 7.51 -1.01 3.85
CA ILE A 195 6.85 -0.45 5.01
C ILE A 195 5.89 0.62 4.50
N ARG A 196 4.61 0.50 4.87
CA ARG A 196 3.65 1.59 4.78
C ARG A 196 3.86 2.50 5.98
N VAL A 197 4.19 3.76 5.76
CA VAL A 197 4.25 4.81 6.78
C VAL A 197 3.26 5.90 6.43
N VAL A 198 2.22 6.09 7.23
CA VAL A 198 1.22 7.13 7.00
C VAL A 198 1.60 8.38 7.78
N THR A 199 1.87 9.48 7.07
CA THR A 199 2.15 10.79 7.67
C THR A 199 0.92 11.69 7.61
N GLN A 200 0.84 12.61 8.55
CA GLN A 200 -0.20 13.63 8.65
C GLN A 200 0.41 14.95 9.10
N PHE A 201 0.12 16.02 8.37
CA PHE A 201 0.38 17.38 8.85
C PHE A 201 -0.58 17.74 9.98
N ILE A 202 -0.04 18.23 11.09
CA ILE A 202 -0.81 18.74 12.24
C ILE A 202 -0.81 20.27 12.30
N SER A 203 0.16 20.90 11.65
CA SER A 203 0.27 22.34 11.37
C SER A 203 0.96 22.50 10.00
N ASP A 204 1.33 23.71 9.59
CA ASP A 204 2.09 23.90 8.33
C ASP A 204 3.52 23.34 8.40
N THR A 205 4.08 23.17 9.60
CA THR A 205 5.46 22.73 9.80
C THR A 205 5.57 21.37 10.48
N ASP A 206 4.54 20.98 11.25
CA ASP A 206 4.60 19.78 12.08
C ASP A 206 3.92 18.60 11.41
N ILE A 207 4.60 17.46 11.42
CA ILE A 207 4.17 16.21 10.78
C ILE A 207 4.21 15.08 11.81
N GLN A 208 3.14 14.31 11.87
CA GLN A 208 2.99 13.15 12.72
C GLN A 208 2.86 11.87 11.89
N ILE A 209 3.45 10.77 12.37
CA ILE A 209 3.16 9.43 11.84
C ILE A 209 1.88 8.89 12.49
N VAL A 210 0.88 8.62 11.66
CA VAL A 210 -0.45 8.14 12.09
C VAL A 210 -0.46 6.64 12.30
N GLY A 211 0.24 5.89 11.47
CA GLY A 211 0.33 4.45 11.57
C GLY A 211 1.37 3.88 10.64
N VAL A 212 1.78 2.65 10.95
CA VAL A 212 2.82 1.92 10.22
C VAL A 212 2.40 0.46 10.05
N GLY A 213 2.85 -0.16 8.97
CA GLY A 213 2.66 -1.59 8.74
C GLY A 213 3.70 -2.14 7.78
N LEU A 214 4.23 -3.34 8.07
CA LEU A 214 5.15 -4.05 7.18
C LEU A 214 4.35 -4.93 6.22
N ARG A 215 4.50 -4.72 4.91
CA ARG A 215 3.84 -5.52 3.88
C ARG A 215 4.83 -6.54 3.36
N LEU A 216 4.49 -7.82 3.46
CA LEU A 216 5.34 -8.91 2.97
C LEU A 216 4.64 -9.69 1.86
N SER A 217 5.38 -9.90 0.78
CA SER A 217 5.08 -10.84 -0.28
C SER A 217 5.12 -12.27 0.22
N ILE A 218 4.25 -13.14 -0.31
CA ILE A 218 4.29 -14.58 -0.01
C ILE A 218 4.72 -15.39 -1.23
N TYR A 219 3.85 -15.49 -2.24
CA TYR A 219 4.07 -16.32 -3.42
C TYR A 219 4.29 -15.49 -4.69
N ASP A 220 3.70 -14.29 -4.74
CA ASP A 220 3.83 -13.35 -5.86
C ASP A 220 4.90 -12.29 -5.58
N SER A 221 5.40 -11.64 -6.63
CA SER A 221 6.45 -10.62 -6.54
C SER A 221 5.95 -9.19 -6.29
N VAL A 222 4.63 -8.99 -6.23
CA VAL A 222 3.98 -7.69 -5.98
C VAL A 222 3.60 -7.60 -4.50
N ASP A 223 3.80 -6.47 -3.82
CA ASP A 223 3.61 -6.28 -2.36
C ASP A 223 2.25 -5.67 -1.96
N ASN A 224 1.17 -6.11 -2.61
CA ASN A 224 -0.18 -5.62 -2.35
C ASN A 224 -1.03 -6.65 -1.59
N MET A 225 -1.72 -6.26 -0.52
CA MET A 225 -2.69 -7.13 0.17
C MET A 225 -3.76 -7.70 -0.75
N GLY A 226 -4.19 -6.92 -1.76
CA GLY A 226 -5.15 -7.36 -2.78
C GLY A 226 -4.61 -8.48 -3.68
N ALA A 227 -3.28 -8.62 -3.78
CA ALA A 227 -2.61 -9.70 -4.50
C ALA A 227 -2.35 -10.94 -3.61
N GLY A 228 -2.95 -11.00 -2.41
CA GLY A 228 -2.83 -12.17 -1.53
C GLY A 228 -1.67 -12.11 -0.54
N ASN A 229 -1.03 -10.96 -0.42
CA ASN A 229 0.06 -10.70 0.52
C ASN A 229 -0.46 -10.31 1.91
N ILE A 230 0.47 -10.22 2.86
CA ILE A 230 0.19 -10.02 4.27
C ILE A 230 0.68 -8.68 4.77
N VAL A 231 0.04 -8.18 5.82
CA VAL A 231 0.52 -7.00 6.57
C VAL A 231 0.69 -7.36 8.02
N LEU A 232 1.81 -6.91 8.57
CA LEU A 232 2.15 -7.04 9.96
C LEU A 232 1.99 -5.70 10.68
N PRO A 233 1.40 -5.70 11.89
CA PRO A 233 1.40 -4.52 12.73
C PRO A 233 2.83 -4.28 13.22
N LEU A 234 3.30 -3.04 13.09
CA LEU A 234 4.58 -2.60 13.62
C LEU A 234 4.36 -1.72 14.85
N ASP A 235 5.18 -1.93 15.86
CA ASP A 235 5.34 -0.93 16.92
C ASP A 235 6.07 0.30 16.37
N LEU A 236 5.45 1.47 16.50
CA LEU A 236 5.97 2.71 15.92
C LEU A 236 7.32 3.14 16.53
N GLN A 237 7.54 2.83 17.81
CA GLN A 237 8.77 3.23 18.50
C GLN A 237 9.93 2.33 18.11
N SER A 238 9.76 1.01 18.17
CA SER A 238 10.84 0.04 18.02
C SER A 238 11.03 -0.51 16.62
N GLY A 239 10.01 -0.42 15.74
CA GLY A 239 10.02 -1.01 14.41
C GLY A 239 9.90 -2.54 14.43
N ILE A 240 9.40 -3.11 15.54
CA ILE A 240 9.24 -4.55 15.72
C ILE A 240 7.81 -4.96 15.34
N THR A 241 7.66 -6.08 14.65
CA THR A 241 6.36 -6.69 14.39
C THR A 241 5.75 -7.28 15.68
N THR A 242 4.53 -6.88 16.03
CA THR A 242 3.99 -7.14 17.38
C THR A 242 2.95 -8.24 17.48
N ASP A 243 2.34 -8.63 16.36
CA ASP A 243 1.29 -9.65 16.32
C ASP A 243 1.28 -10.34 14.94
N SER A 244 0.40 -11.34 14.78
CA SER A 244 0.20 -12.12 13.57
C SER A 244 -0.05 -11.23 12.34
N ALA A 245 0.45 -11.68 11.20
CA ALA A 245 0.21 -11.05 9.91
C ALA A 245 -1.21 -11.35 9.41
N SER A 246 -1.86 -10.34 8.83
CA SER A 246 -3.21 -10.46 8.29
C SER A 246 -3.26 -10.41 6.77
N TYR A 247 -4.13 -11.23 6.20
CA TYR A 247 -4.53 -11.15 4.80
C TYR A 247 -5.69 -10.16 4.62
N ALA A 248 -5.82 -9.58 3.42
CA ALA A 248 -7.06 -8.91 3.04
C ALA A 248 -8.20 -9.90 2.77
N ASP A 249 -7.86 -11.17 2.49
CA ASP A 249 -8.82 -12.25 2.34
C ASP A 249 -9.29 -12.73 3.70
N ILE A 250 -10.55 -12.41 3.99
CA ILE A 250 -11.13 -12.68 5.30
C ILE A 250 -11.35 -14.17 5.57
N THR A 251 -11.25 -15.01 4.54
CA THR A 251 -11.38 -16.47 4.64
C THR A 251 -10.07 -17.16 5.02
N LYS A 252 -8.96 -16.44 4.99
CA LYS A 252 -7.66 -16.92 5.47
C LYS A 252 -7.48 -16.59 6.95
N GLN A 253 -6.79 -17.48 7.66
CA GLN A 253 -6.36 -17.24 9.03
C GLN A 253 -5.14 -16.32 9.04
N ASP A 254 -5.03 -15.52 10.09
CA ASP A 254 -3.81 -14.77 10.36
C ASP A 254 -2.66 -15.74 10.67
N ILE A 255 -1.44 -15.38 10.29
CA ILE A 255 -0.26 -16.26 10.38
C ILE A 255 0.84 -15.62 11.22
N LYS A 256 1.59 -16.44 11.96
CA LYS A 256 2.75 -16.01 12.75
C LYS A 256 4.08 -16.42 12.13
N THR A 257 4.06 -17.33 11.16
CA THR A 257 5.23 -17.78 10.41
C THR A 257 5.01 -17.55 8.93
N HIS A 258 6.07 -17.20 8.21
CA HIS A 258 5.99 -17.01 6.76
C HIS A 258 5.85 -18.37 6.08
N PRO A 259 4.83 -18.60 5.23
CA PRO A 259 4.49 -19.95 4.79
C PRO A 259 5.51 -20.51 3.78
N LEU A 260 6.31 -19.67 3.13
CA LEU A 260 7.36 -20.12 2.21
C LEU A 260 8.68 -20.41 2.93
N THR A 261 9.09 -19.57 3.88
CA THR A 261 10.42 -19.62 4.50
C THR A 261 10.41 -20.28 5.88
N GLY A 262 9.22 -20.44 6.48
CA GLY A 262 9.04 -21.00 7.82
C GLY A 262 9.46 -20.09 8.96
N LEU A 263 9.96 -18.88 8.67
CA LEU A 263 10.50 -17.97 9.69
C LEU A 263 9.40 -17.25 10.45
N ASP A 264 9.68 -16.96 11.72
CA ASP A 264 8.80 -16.18 12.58
C ASP A 264 8.63 -14.77 12.04
N LEU A 265 7.36 -14.36 11.93
CA LEU A 265 6.98 -13.03 11.50
C LEU A 265 6.84 -12.07 12.67
N VAL A 266 6.54 -12.57 13.88
CA VAL A 266 6.39 -11.77 15.10
C VAL A 266 7.76 -11.61 15.77
N GLY A 267 8.08 -10.40 16.22
CA GLY A 267 9.40 -10.09 16.79
C GLY A 267 10.45 -9.72 15.75
N PHE A 268 10.11 -9.68 14.46
CA PHE A 268 10.98 -9.19 13.41
C PHE A 268 11.21 -7.68 13.57
N ARG A 269 12.47 -7.26 13.68
CA ARG A 269 12.86 -5.85 13.74
C ARG A 269 13.19 -5.37 12.34
N VAL A 270 12.49 -4.34 11.88
CA VAL A 270 12.78 -3.68 10.61
C VAL A 270 14.17 -3.00 10.65
N PRO A 271 15.07 -3.32 9.71
CA PRO A 271 16.38 -2.65 9.62
C PRO A 271 16.22 -1.15 9.33
N HIS A 272 17.15 -0.33 9.83
CA HIS A 272 17.15 1.12 9.64
C HIS A 272 15.84 1.84 10.03
N TRP A 273 15.15 1.37 11.08
CA TRP A 273 13.79 1.85 11.41
C TRP A 273 13.67 3.37 11.58
N GLU A 274 14.57 4.00 12.33
CA GLU A 274 14.56 5.47 12.52
C GLU A 274 14.74 6.21 11.19
N ALA A 275 15.62 5.72 10.32
CA ALA A 275 15.81 6.30 8.99
C ALA A 275 14.56 6.16 8.13
N CYS A 276 13.81 5.05 8.23
CA CYS A 276 12.53 4.89 7.52
C CYS A 276 11.51 5.94 7.96
N LYS A 277 11.39 6.20 9.26
CA LYS A 277 10.49 7.24 9.80
C LYS A 277 10.90 8.62 9.31
N ASN A 278 12.20 8.94 9.37
CA ASN A 278 12.73 10.22 8.92
C ASN A 278 12.49 10.44 7.43
N LEU A 279 12.72 9.42 6.60
CA LEU A 279 12.47 9.44 5.16
C LEU A 279 11.00 9.78 4.84
N ALA A 280 10.04 9.15 5.54
CA ALA A 280 8.62 9.44 5.35
C ALA A 280 8.27 10.89 5.75
N ILE A 281 8.80 11.37 6.87
CA ILE A 281 8.57 12.74 7.33
C ILE A 281 9.17 13.75 6.34
N GLU A 282 10.37 13.49 5.84
CA GLU A 282 11.01 14.34 4.83
C GLU A 282 10.25 14.37 3.52
N ALA A 283 9.81 13.21 3.02
CA ALA A 283 8.96 13.12 1.82
C ALA A 283 7.66 13.93 2.00
N ALA A 284 7.04 13.83 3.17
CA ALA A 284 5.86 14.63 3.51
C ALA A 284 6.16 16.15 3.53
N ARG A 285 7.29 16.60 4.10
CA ARG A 285 7.69 18.02 4.08
C ARG A 285 7.86 18.56 2.66
N LEU A 286 8.34 17.73 1.74
CA LEU A 286 8.51 18.10 0.33
C LEU A 286 7.19 18.11 -0.45
N THR A 287 6.08 17.66 0.14
CA THR A 287 4.74 17.67 -0.47
C THR A 287 3.67 18.26 0.46
N PRO A 288 3.82 19.52 0.91
CA PRO A 288 2.92 20.13 1.89
C PRO A 288 1.48 20.34 1.39
N GLU A 289 1.25 20.19 0.08
CA GLU A 289 -0.07 20.25 -0.58
C GLU A 289 -0.89 18.96 -0.38
N ASN A 290 -0.23 17.85 0.00
CA ASN A 290 -0.87 16.60 0.36
C ASN A 290 -0.66 16.34 1.85
N LYS A 291 -1.66 16.71 2.66
CA LYS A 291 -1.55 16.72 4.13
C LYS A 291 -1.55 15.34 4.76
N SER A 292 -1.99 14.30 4.05
CA SER A 292 -2.06 12.93 4.58
C SER A 292 -1.63 11.91 3.53
N VAL A 293 -0.45 11.31 3.66
CA VAL A 293 0.11 10.44 2.62
C VAL A 293 0.56 9.11 3.21
N GLY A 294 0.22 8.01 2.55
CA GLY A 294 0.79 6.70 2.83
C GLY A 294 2.04 6.48 1.99
N TRP A 295 3.22 6.59 2.60
CA TRP A 295 4.50 6.37 1.96
C TRP A 295 4.88 4.90 1.98
N ASP A 296 5.36 4.42 0.85
CA ASP A 296 5.84 3.06 0.70
C ASP A 296 7.36 3.11 0.62
N ILE A 297 8.01 2.52 1.62
CA ILE A 297 9.46 2.57 1.79
C ILE A 297 10.00 1.15 1.67
N ALA A 298 10.94 0.94 0.75
CA ALA A 298 11.75 -0.26 0.75
C ALA A 298 12.99 -0.03 1.62
N VAL A 299 13.47 -1.10 2.27
CA VAL A 299 14.71 -1.04 3.05
C VAL A 299 15.77 -1.81 2.29
N THR A 300 16.92 -1.21 2.04
CA THR A 300 18.10 -1.84 1.41
C THR A 300 19.24 -1.94 2.43
N ASN A 301 20.32 -2.67 2.11
CA ASN A 301 21.52 -2.72 2.97
C ASN A 301 22.23 -1.36 3.09
N ALA A 302 22.02 -0.44 2.14
CA ALA A 302 22.57 0.91 2.18
C ALA A 302 21.68 1.91 2.95
N GLY A 303 20.43 1.53 3.26
CA GLY A 303 19.43 2.40 3.88
C GLY A 303 18.06 2.32 3.20
N PRO A 304 17.06 3.04 3.74
CA PRO A 304 15.72 3.06 3.18
C PRO A 304 15.64 3.91 1.92
N VAL A 305 14.77 3.52 0.99
CA VAL A 305 14.49 4.23 -0.26
C VAL A 305 12.99 4.39 -0.48
N LEU A 306 12.59 5.54 -1.01
CA LEU A 306 11.19 5.90 -1.18
C LEU A 306 10.63 5.33 -2.49
N ILE A 307 9.66 4.42 -2.41
CA ILE A 307 9.11 3.72 -3.59
C ILE A 307 7.96 4.50 -4.21
N GLU A 308 6.95 4.84 -3.42
CA GLU A 308 5.76 5.59 -3.86
C GLU A 308 5.10 6.36 -2.69
N GLY A 309 4.27 7.34 -3.04
CA GLY A 309 3.42 8.07 -2.08
C GLY A 309 1.96 7.96 -2.49
N ASN A 310 1.11 7.52 -1.56
CA ASN A 310 -0.31 7.25 -1.80
C ASN A 310 -1.19 8.31 -1.13
N HIS A 311 -1.77 9.19 -1.94
CA HIS A 311 -2.70 10.22 -1.48
C HIS A 311 -4.06 9.65 -1.03
N ASP A 312 -4.38 8.43 -1.46
CA ASP A 312 -5.61 7.69 -1.19
C ASP A 312 -5.31 6.38 -0.43
N TRP A 313 -4.32 6.43 0.47
CA TRP A 313 -3.86 5.28 1.25
C TRP A 313 -5.00 4.45 1.87
N GLY A 314 -4.92 3.13 1.70
CA GLY A 314 -5.94 2.19 2.15
C GLY A 314 -5.98 2.03 3.67
N HIS A 315 -7.12 2.32 4.28
CA HIS A 315 -7.31 2.26 5.75
C HIS A 315 -7.13 0.84 6.31
N GLU A 316 -7.35 -0.20 5.51
CA GLU A 316 -7.26 -1.58 5.95
C GLU A 316 -5.83 -1.97 6.34
N SER A 317 -4.83 -1.36 5.69
CA SER A 317 -3.41 -1.64 5.91
C SER A 317 -2.94 -1.29 7.32
N LEU A 318 -3.71 -0.46 8.04
CA LEU A 318 -3.48 -0.13 9.44
C LEU A 318 -4.48 -0.86 10.35
N GLN A 319 -5.78 -0.76 10.06
CA GLN A 319 -6.82 -1.19 11.00
C GLN A 319 -6.95 -2.71 11.14
N VAL A 320 -6.72 -3.45 10.04
CA VAL A 320 -6.84 -4.91 10.04
C VAL A 320 -5.72 -5.57 10.88
N PRO A 321 -4.43 -5.34 10.59
CA PRO A 321 -3.35 -5.97 11.36
C PRO A 321 -3.32 -5.50 12.82
N MET A 322 -3.63 -4.23 13.09
CA MET A 322 -3.67 -3.71 14.46
C MET A 322 -4.93 -4.13 15.24
N ARG A 323 -5.94 -4.70 14.55
CA ARG A 323 -7.28 -5.01 15.09
C ARG A 323 -7.90 -3.84 15.87
N LYS A 324 -7.61 -2.61 15.43
CA LYS A 324 -7.96 -1.38 16.13
C LYS A 324 -8.42 -0.30 15.14
N GLY A 325 -9.50 0.38 15.49
CA GLY A 325 -10.00 1.51 14.71
C GLY A 325 -9.14 2.75 14.89
N ILE A 326 -9.00 3.55 13.81
CA ILE A 326 -8.19 4.77 13.80
C ILE A 326 -9.02 6.07 13.69
N LYS A 327 -10.36 5.98 13.69
CA LYS A 327 -11.24 7.12 13.41
C LYS A 327 -11.04 8.29 14.36
N ARG A 328 -10.95 8.03 15.67
CA ARG A 328 -10.74 9.09 16.66
C ARG A 328 -9.44 9.85 16.41
N LYS A 329 -8.37 9.14 16.02
CA LYS A 329 -7.08 9.75 15.68
C LYS A 329 -7.23 10.63 14.44
N LEU A 330 -7.86 10.13 13.37
CA LEU A 330 -8.03 10.90 12.14
C LEU A 330 -8.92 12.15 12.31
N LEU A 331 -9.97 12.05 13.13
CA LEU A 331 -10.89 13.17 13.38
C LEU A 331 -10.20 14.39 13.99
N GLN A 332 -9.09 14.22 14.71
CA GLN A 332 -8.32 15.33 15.29
C GLN A 332 -7.76 16.28 14.24
N PHE A 333 -7.58 15.82 12.99
CA PHE A 333 -7.01 16.61 11.91
C PHE A 333 -8.07 17.25 11.00
N VAL A 334 -9.35 16.93 11.22
CA VAL A 334 -10.47 17.41 10.38
C VAL A 334 -11.16 18.62 11.01
N ILE A 335 -10.81 18.98 12.25
CA ILE A 335 -11.40 20.10 12.97
C ILE A 335 -10.89 21.42 12.40
#